data_AF-A0A927HAC6-F1
#
_entry.id   AF-A0A927HAC6-F1
#
_cell.length_a   1.000
_cell.length_b   1.000
_cell.length_c   1.000
_cell.angle_alpha   90.00
_cell.angle_beta   90.00
_cell.angle_gamma   90.00
#
_symmetry.space_group_name_H-M   'P 1'
#
loop_
_entity.id
_entity.type
_entity.pdbx_description
1 polymer ?
#
loop_
_entity_poly.entity_id
_entity_poly.type
_entity_poly.pdbx_seq_one_letter_code
_entity_poly.pdbx_strand_id
1 'polypeptide(L)'
;MRFKLLTSVMLFGMLFIISGCSSSDDKAYETVIENGMTAIENEQYVDAVSSFEKAAGEKKENDEAAPYLTQAKLLLDTKTAMENGNYDEALTYIEKINEIDGPLDVVKEKANKLDEEIQKEQAYQVEIDNIR
;
A
#
# COMPACT_ATOMS: atom_id res chain seq x y z
N MET A 1 25.98 44.17 -25.30
CA MET A 1 26.74 42.90 -25.48
C MET A 1 26.41 41.99 -24.31
N ARG A 2 25.53 41.00 -24.54
CA ARG A 2 25.81 39.56 -24.61
C ARG A 2 25.99 38.88 -23.23
N PHE A 3 24.85 38.49 -22.64
CA PHE A 3 24.80 37.40 -21.67
C PHE A 3 25.22 36.12 -22.38
N LYS A 4 26.32 35.50 -21.94
CA LYS A 4 26.83 34.24 -22.47
C LYS A 4 26.49 33.12 -21.50
N LEU A 5 25.80 32.09 -21.99
CA LEU A 5 25.84 30.74 -21.44
C LEU A 5 27.29 30.23 -21.43
N LEU A 6 27.70 29.56 -20.36
CA LEU A 6 28.76 28.53 -20.26
C LEU A 6 28.49 27.77 -18.95
N THR A 7 27.80 26.63 -18.97
CA THR A 7 28.35 25.27 -19.05
C THR A 7 29.18 24.82 -17.84
N SER A 8 28.61 23.85 -17.13
CA SER A 8 29.23 22.54 -16.84
C SER A 8 30.18 22.39 -15.64
N VAL A 9 29.94 21.25 -14.97
CA VAL A 9 30.81 20.39 -14.16
C VAL A 9 30.87 20.65 -12.65
N MET A 10 30.47 19.59 -11.94
CA MET A 10 31.17 18.92 -10.83
C MET A 10 30.49 18.93 -9.45
N LEU A 11 30.64 17.76 -8.78
CA LEU A 11 30.26 17.36 -7.42
C LEU A 11 28.76 17.00 -7.29
N PHE A 12 28.34 15.87 -6.73
CA PHE A 12 28.90 14.77 -5.93
C PHE A 12 27.68 13.84 -5.75
N GLY A 13 27.69 12.52 -5.73
CA GLY A 13 28.70 11.49 -5.77
C GLY A 13 27.95 10.15 -5.80
N MET A 14 28.67 9.11 -6.21
CA MET A 14 28.51 7.74 -5.71
C MET A 14 27.06 7.24 -5.50
N LEU A 15 26.49 6.61 -6.53
CA LEU A 15 25.58 5.49 -6.28
C LEU A 15 26.20 4.23 -6.86
N PHE A 16 26.46 3.31 -5.95
CA PHE A 16 27.04 2.01 -6.16
C PHE A 16 26.34 1.29 -7.31
N ILE A 17 27.10 0.92 -8.35
CA ILE A 17 26.71 -0.18 -9.22
C ILE A 17 26.94 -1.44 -8.39
N ILE A 18 25.97 -1.78 -7.54
CA ILE A 18 25.85 -3.13 -7.04
C ILE A 18 25.33 -3.94 -8.23
N SER A 19 26.26 -4.50 -8.99
CA SER A 19 25.98 -5.61 -9.88
C SER A 19 25.64 -6.83 -9.02
N GLY A 20 24.50 -6.78 -8.34
CA GLY A 20 23.87 -7.93 -7.73
C GLY A 20 23.41 -8.80 -8.87
N CYS A 21 23.96 -10.01 -8.97
CA CYS A 21 23.42 -11.04 -9.83
C CYS A 21 22.10 -11.50 -9.23
N SER A 22 21.05 -10.68 -9.32
CA SER A 22 19.69 -11.15 -9.10
C SER A 22 19.35 -12.07 -10.27
N SER A 23 18.92 -13.28 -9.93
CA SER A 23 18.38 -14.21 -10.91
C SER A 23 17.15 -13.57 -11.59
N SER A 24 16.76 -14.04 -12.78
CA SER A 24 15.55 -13.53 -13.43
C SER A 24 14.30 -13.64 -12.54
N ASP A 25 14.27 -14.65 -11.67
CA ASP A 25 13.17 -14.92 -10.74
C ASP A 25 13.13 -13.90 -9.59
N ASP A 26 14.28 -13.47 -9.07
CA ASP A 26 14.35 -12.43 -8.04
C ASP A 26 13.86 -11.07 -8.57
N LYS A 27 14.17 -10.74 -9.82
CA LYS A 27 13.67 -9.51 -10.46
C LYS A 27 12.16 -9.54 -10.68
N ALA A 28 11.64 -10.70 -11.08
CA ALA A 28 10.20 -10.89 -11.25
C ALA A 28 9.48 -10.70 -9.91
N TYR A 29 10.02 -11.27 -8.84
CA TYR A 29 9.52 -11.11 -7.47
C TYR A 29 9.52 -9.65 -7.00
N GLU A 30 10.66 -8.95 -7.11
CA GLU A 30 10.78 -7.54 -6.73
C GLU A 30 9.76 -6.67 -7.49
N THR A 31 9.62 -6.90 -8.80
CA THR A 31 8.67 -6.16 -9.65
C THR A 31 7.23 -6.35 -9.19
N VAL A 32 6.81 -7.57 -8.82
CA VAL A 32 5.43 -7.79 -8.36
C VAL A 32 5.16 -7.23 -6.96
N ILE A 33 6.17 -7.18 -6.09
CA ILE A 33 6.07 -6.48 -4.80
C ILE A 33 5.91 -4.97 -5.02
N GLU A 34 6.74 -4.35 -5.85
CA GLU A 34 6.67 -2.91 -6.17
C GLU A 34 5.31 -2.53 -6.79
N ASN A 35 4.79 -3.35 -7.69
CA ASN A 35 3.46 -3.15 -8.27
C ASN A 35 2.36 -3.20 -7.21
N GLY A 36 2.45 -4.15 -6.26
CA GLY A 36 1.49 -4.26 -5.16
C GLY A 36 1.52 -3.04 -4.24
N MET A 37 2.72 -2.53 -3.94
CA MET A 37 2.89 -1.30 -3.15
C MET A 37 2.32 -0.07 -3.87
N THR A 38 2.62 0.09 -5.15
CA THR A 38 2.08 1.19 -5.98
C THR A 38 0.56 1.14 -6.04
N ALA A 39 -0.02 -0.05 -6.14
CA ALA A 39 -1.46 -0.24 -6.13
C ALA A 39 -2.09 0.16 -4.77
N ILE A 40 -1.44 -0.12 -3.64
CA ILE A 40 -1.89 0.36 -2.32
C ILE A 40 -1.87 1.89 -2.26
N GLU A 41 -0.79 2.53 -2.73
CA GLU A 41 -0.68 3.99 -2.73
C GLU A 41 -1.82 4.66 -3.52
N ASN A 42 -2.17 4.04 -4.66
CA ASN A 42 -3.27 4.46 -5.54
C ASN A 42 -4.65 3.95 -5.09
N GLU A 43 -4.75 3.28 -3.95
CA GLU A 43 -6.01 2.74 -3.39
C GLU A 43 -6.69 1.69 -4.28
N GLN A 44 -5.91 1.06 -5.16
CA GLN A 44 -6.32 -0.02 -6.04
C GLN A 44 -6.14 -1.37 -5.34
N TYR A 45 -6.87 -1.62 -4.25
CA TYR A 45 -6.60 -2.76 -3.36
C TYR A 45 -6.78 -4.13 -4.02
N VAL A 46 -7.69 -4.26 -5.00
CA VAL A 46 -7.82 -5.50 -5.80
C VAL A 46 -6.55 -5.79 -6.61
N ASP A 47 -5.97 -4.76 -7.22
CA ASP A 47 -4.74 -4.87 -8.01
C ASP A 47 -3.53 -5.17 -7.10
N ALA A 48 -3.53 -4.60 -5.89
CA ALA A 48 -2.53 -4.89 -4.87
C ALA A 48 -2.57 -6.37 -4.45
N VAL A 49 -3.76 -6.90 -4.12
CA VAL A 49 -3.95 -8.32 -3.78
C VAL A 49 -3.47 -9.21 -4.92
N SER A 50 -3.89 -8.94 -6.16
CA SER A 50 -3.47 -9.70 -7.34
C SER A 50 -1.94 -9.74 -7.52
N SER A 51 -1.27 -8.62 -7.25
CA SER A 51 0.18 -8.51 -7.35
C SER A 51 0.89 -9.33 -6.26
N PHE A 52 0.42 -9.26 -5.02
CA PHE A 52 1.01 -10.03 -3.91
C PHE A 52 0.70 -11.54 -3.99
N GLU A 53 -0.43 -11.94 -4.57
CA GLU A 53 -0.70 -13.36 -4.86
C GLU A 53 0.27 -13.93 -5.90
N LYS A 54 0.63 -13.13 -6.92
CA LYS A 54 1.69 -13.51 -7.86
C LYS A 54 3.04 -13.63 -7.14
N ALA A 55 3.39 -12.66 -6.29
CA ALA A 55 4.63 -12.69 -5.51
C ALA A 55 4.76 -13.96 -4.66
N ALA A 56 3.69 -14.35 -3.96
CA ALA A 56 3.64 -15.59 -3.18
C ALA A 56 3.75 -16.85 -4.05
N GLY A 57 3.28 -16.80 -5.30
CA GLY A 57 3.41 -17.89 -6.27
C GLY A 57 4.82 -18.08 -6.85
N GLU A 58 5.56 -16.99 -7.04
CA GLU A 58 6.94 -17.00 -7.59
C GLU A 58 7.96 -17.55 -6.57
N LYS A 59 7.80 -17.25 -5.27
CA LYS A 59 8.69 -17.75 -4.20
C LYS A 59 8.02 -18.84 -3.36
N LYS A 60 7.85 -20.03 -3.94
CA LYS A 60 7.22 -21.20 -3.28
C LYS A 60 7.84 -21.63 -1.94
N GLU A 61 9.09 -21.28 -1.67
CA GLU A 61 9.81 -21.70 -0.45
C GLU A 61 10.07 -20.56 0.55
N ASN A 62 9.70 -19.31 0.23
CA ASN A 62 9.98 -18.17 1.11
C ASN A 62 8.76 -17.25 1.19
N ASP A 63 8.05 -17.35 2.32
CA ASP A 63 6.75 -16.73 2.60
C ASP A 63 6.83 -15.20 2.85
N GLU A 64 7.86 -14.55 2.33
CA GLU A 64 8.12 -13.12 2.53
C GLU A 64 6.98 -12.24 1.99
N ALA A 65 6.20 -12.74 1.03
CA ALA A 65 5.04 -12.04 0.47
C ALA A 65 3.74 -12.21 1.28
N ALA A 66 3.63 -13.18 2.20
CA ALA A 66 2.39 -13.41 2.95
C ALA A 66 1.96 -12.22 3.82
N PRO A 67 2.86 -11.52 4.53
CA PRO A 67 2.48 -10.33 5.27
C PRO A 67 1.89 -9.24 4.36
N TYR A 68 2.50 -9.01 3.18
CA TYR A 68 2.00 -8.05 2.19
C TYR A 68 0.61 -8.42 1.68
N LEU A 69 0.42 -9.69 1.33
CA LEU A 69 -0.86 -10.20 0.86
C LEU A 69 -1.95 -10.08 1.93
N THR A 70 -1.62 -10.41 3.18
CA THR A 70 -2.56 -10.33 4.31
C THR A 70 -2.99 -8.89 4.55
N GLN A 71 -2.05 -7.95 4.58
CA GLN A 71 -2.32 -6.52 4.76
C GLN A 71 -3.15 -5.93 3.61
N ALA A 72 -2.87 -6.31 2.36
CA ALA A 72 -3.64 -5.87 1.20
C ALA A 72 -5.07 -6.42 1.19
N LYS A 73 -5.26 -7.69 1.61
CA LYS A 73 -6.60 -8.30 1.75
C LYS A 73 -7.43 -7.58 2.80
N LEU A 74 -6.83 -7.27 3.96
CA LEU A 74 -7.53 -6.51 4.99
C LEU A 74 -7.95 -5.11 4.51
N LEU A 75 -7.11 -4.39 3.76
CA LEU A 75 -7.52 -3.10 3.16
C LEU A 75 -8.68 -3.24 2.18
N LEU A 76 -8.66 -4.28 1.35
CA LEU A 76 -9.77 -4.58 0.44
C LEU A 76 -11.05 -4.91 1.21
N ASP A 77 -10.96 -5.72 2.27
CA ASP A 77 -12.10 -6.08 3.11
C ASP A 77 -12.65 -4.86 3.85
N THR A 78 -11.79 -3.98 4.38
CA THR A 78 -12.19 -2.68 4.95
C THR A 78 -12.99 -1.85 3.96
N LYS A 79 -12.47 -1.65 2.74
CA LYS A 79 -13.13 -0.85 1.72
C LYS A 79 -14.48 -1.46 1.30
N THR A 80 -14.51 -2.77 1.12
CA THR A 80 -15.73 -3.51 0.79
C THR A 80 -16.79 -3.39 1.89
N ALA A 81 -16.38 -3.49 3.15
CA ALA A 81 -17.29 -3.32 4.29
C ALA A 81 -17.86 -1.90 4.35
N MET A 82 -17.04 -0.86 4.14
CA MET A 82 -17.48 0.54 4.05
C MET A 82 -18.50 0.74 2.92
N GLU A 83 -18.23 0.22 1.72
CA GLU A 83 -19.15 0.33 0.57
C GLU A 83 -20.51 -0.33 0.82
N ASN A 84 -20.56 -1.35 1.69
CA ASN A 84 -21.78 -2.00 2.13
C ASN A 84 -22.43 -1.35 3.37
N GLY A 85 -21.82 -0.30 3.94
CA GLY A 85 -22.28 0.35 5.16
C GLY A 85 -22.00 -0.43 6.46
N ASN A 86 -21.17 -1.48 6.39
CA ASN A 86 -20.79 -2.33 7.51
C ASN A 86 -19.61 -1.71 8.29
N TYR A 87 -19.81 -0.54 8.90
CA TYR A 87 -18.73 0.23 9.52
C TYR A 87 -18.04 -0.49 10.69
N ASP A 88 -18.79 -1.24 11.52
CA ASP A 88 -18.21 -2.00 12.63
C ASP A 88 -17.25 -3.11 12.13
N GLU A 89 -17.59 -3.71 10.99
CA GLU A 89 -16.77 -4.74 10.35
C GLU A 89 -15.50 -4.10 9.76
N ALA A 90 -15.64 -2.94 9.09
CA ALA A 90 -14.51 -2.18 8.58
C ALA A 90 -13.52 -1.77 9.68
N LEU A 91 -14.01 -1.31 10.83
CA LEU A 91 -13.18 -0.99 12.00
C LEU A 91 -12.45 -2.22 12.55
N THR A 92 -13.11 -3.37 12.60
CA THR A 92 -12.48 -4.64 13.00
C THR A 92 -11.32 -5.02 12.05
N TYR A 93 -11.46 -4.78 10.75
CA TYR A 93 -10.37 -5.02 9.79
C TYR A 93 -9.21 -4.04 9.99
N ILE A 94 -9.50 -2.76 10.29
CA ILE A 94 -8.48 -1.75 10.60
C ILE A 94 -7.70 -2.09 11.87
N GLU A 95 -8.38 -2.57 12.92
CA GLU A 95 -7.72 -3.06 14.14
C GLU A 95 -6.72 -4.18 13.83
N LYS A 96 -7.15 -5.18 13.04
CA LYS A 96 -6.26 -6.26 12.59
C LYS A 96 -5.06 -5.75 11.80
N ILE A 97 -5.24 -4.74 10.93
CA ILE A 97 -4.12 -4.12 10.20
C ILE A 97 -3.11 -3.52 11.18
N ASN A 98 -3.59 -2.84 12.22
CA ASN A 98 -2.74 -2.16 13.19
C ASN A 98 -1.97 -3.14 14.10
N GLU A 99 -2.55 -4.31 14.38
CA GLU A 99 -1.94 -5.41 15.14
C GLU A 99 -0.86 -6.18 14.35
N ILE A 100 -0.89 -6.15 13.02
CA ILE A 100 0.13 -6.82 12.21
C ILE A 100 1.44 -6.03 12.28
N ASP A 101 2.46 -6.67 12.84
CA ASP A 101 3.86 -6.27 12.66
C ASP A 101 4.29 -6.71 11.26
N GLY A 102 4.65 -5.74 10.42
CA GLY A 102 4.88 -6.02 9.01
C GLY A 102 5.46 -4.84 8.23
N PRO A 103 5.82 -5.08 6.96
CA PRO A 103 6.71 -4.20 6.19
C PRO A 103 6.03 -2.97 5.56
N LEU A 104 4.70 -2.86 5.60
CA LEU A 104 3.97 -1.78 4.92
C LEU A 104 3.41 -0.76 5.90
N ASP A 105 4.23 0.21 6.31
CA ASP A 105 3.74 1.38 7.07
C ASP A 105 2.64 2.13 6.31
N VAL A 106 2.73 2.14 4.98
CA VAL A 106 1.71 2.73 4.09
C VAL A 106 0.33 2.09 4.26
N VAL A 107 0.24 0.79 4.58
CA VAL A 107 -1.06 0.13 4.82
C VAL A 107 -1.70 0.67 6.09
N LYS A 108 -0.92 0.84 7.17
CA LYS A 108 -1.43 1.44 8.41
C LYS A 108 -1.86 2.89 8.19
N GLU A 109 -1.12 3.66 7.40
CA GLU A 109 -1.52 5.01 7.01
C GLU A 109 -2.86 5.01 6.26
N LYS A 110 -3.03 4.14 5.26
CA LYS A 110 -4.29 4.01 4.52
C LYS A 110 -5.44 3.55 5.40
N ALA A 111 -5.21 2.58 6.28
CA ALA A 111 -6.22 2.10 7.22
C ALA A 111 -6.69 3.19 8.18
N ASN A 112 -5.77 4.01 8.71
CA ASN A 112 -6.12 5.14 9.57
C ASN A 112 -6.89 6.23 8.82
N LYS A 113 -6.57 6.48 7.55
CA LYS A 113 -7.38 7.38 6.70
C LYS A 113 -8.82 6.87 6.52
N LEU A 114 -8.98 5.56 6.32
CA LEU A 114 -10.31 4.94 6.23
C LEU A 114 -11.07 5.01 7.56
N ASP A 115 -10.39 4.86 8.71
CA ASP A 115 -11.01 5.08 10.03
C ASP A 115 -11.56 6.51 10.17
N GLU A 116 -10.78 7.53 9.79
CA GLU A 116 -11.25 8.91 9.79
C GLU A 116 -12.46 9.15 8.87
N GLU A 117 -12.51 8.47 7.72
CA GLU A 117 -13.66 8.53 6.81
C GLU A 117 -14.91 7.91 7.44
N ILE A 118 -14.78 6.73 8.06
CA ILE A 118 -15.86 6.05 8.78
C ILE A 118 -16.43 6.95 9.88
N GLN A 119 -15.56 7.56 10.69
CA GLN A 119 -15.99 8.45 11.78
C GLN A 119 -16.75 9.68 11.26
N LYS A 120 -16.31 10.27 10.14
CA LYS A 120 -17.02 11.39 9.49
C LYS A 120 -18.39 10.97 8.99
N GLU A 121 -18.49 9.82 8.33
CA GLU A 121 -19.76 9.30 7.83
C GLU A 121 -20.74 9.02 8.97
N GLN A 122 -20.30 8.35 10.04
CA GLN A 122 -21.12 8.09 11.21
C GLN A 122 -21.60 9.38 11.90
N ALA A 123 -20.72 10.36 12.07
CA ALA A 123 -21.09 11.65 12.66
C ALA A 123 -22.15 12.39 11.83
N TYR A 124 -22.02 12.35 10.49
CA TYR A 124 -23.00 12.95 9.58
C TYR A 124 -24.37 12.28 9.68
N GLN A 125 -24.42 10.95 9.80
CA GLN A 125 -25.68 10.23 9.98
C GLN A 125 -26.38 10.60 11.29
N VAL A 126 -25.63 10.71 12.39
CA VAL A 126 -26.16 11.17 13.69
C VAL A 126 -26.73 12.59 13.58
N GLU A 127 -26.05 13.50 12.87
CA GLU A 127 -26.56 14.85 12.66
C GLU A 127 -27.87 14.87 11.85
N ILE A 128 -27.97 14.06 10.78
CA ILE A 128 -29.20 13.92 9.99
C ILE A 128 -30.35 13.42 10.87
N ASP A 129 -30.11 12.38 11.67
CA ASP A 129 -31.16 11.77 12.49
C ASP A 129 -31.65 12.71 13.60
N ASN A 130 -30.80 13.61 14.12
CA ASN A 130 -31.19 14.62 15.10
C ASN A 130 -32.04 15.77 14.51
N ILE A 131 -32.05 15.93 13.18
CA ILE A 131 -32.81 16.98 12.49
C ILE A 131 -34.20 16.46 12.03
N ARG A 132 -34.42 15.13 12.02
CA ARG A 132 -35.69 14.48 11.66
C ARG A 132 -36.65 14.38 12.83
#